data_AF-A0A7V3MJN7-F1
#
_entry.id   AF-A0A7V3MJN7-F1
#
_cell.length_a   1.000
_cell.length_b   1.000
_cell.length_c   1.000
_cell.angle_alpha   90.00
_cell.angle_beta   90.00
_cell.angle_gamma   90.00
#
_symmetry.space_group_name_H-M   'P 1'
#
loop_
_entity.id
_entity.type
_entity.pdbx_description
1 polymer ?
#
loop_
_entity_poly.entity_id
_entity_poly.type
_entity_poly.pdbx_seq_one_letter_code
_entity_poly.pdbx_strand_id
1 'polypeptide(L)' 'MREHFENACRLRGEEWAVREFRQRITWYGKHLGPCRDLRQRMRSIVSRADFETALSWFLESRHAIQRG' A
#
# COMPACT_ATOMS: atom_id res chain seq x y z
N MET A 1 -8.15 0.68 1.23
CA MET A 1 -6.92 0.56 0.40
C MET A 1 -6.82 -0.84 -0.21
N ARG A 2 -6.90 -1.91 0.61
CA ARG A 2 -6.93 -3.32 0.13
C ARG A 2 -8.02 -3.58 -0.92
N GLU A 3 -9.29 -3.29 -0.59
CA GLU A 3 -10.40 -3.51 -1.53
C GLU A 3 -10.25 -2.74 -2.85
N HIS A 4 -9.64 -1.54 -2.80
CA HIS A 4 -9.36 -0.76 -4.01
C HIS A 4 -8.31 -1.46 -4.88
N PHE A 5 -7.27 -2.02 -4.28
CA PHE A 5 -6.24 -2.77 -5.00
C PHE A 5 -6.84 -4.05 -5.60
N GLU A 6 -7.64 -4.79 -4.84
CA GLU A 6 -8.32 -6.00 -5.33
C GLU A 6 -9.28 -5.69 -6.48
N ASN A 7 -10.05 -4.61 -6.40
CA ASN A 7 -10.91 -4.17 -7.48
C ASN A 7 -10.10 -3.73 -8.71
N ALA A 8 -8.97 -3.04 -8.52
CA ALA A 8 -8.08 -2.69 -9.62
C ALA A 8 -7.50 -3.94 -10.31
N CYS A 9 -7.06 -4.95 -9.53
CA CYS A 9 -6.62 -6.23 -10.07
C CYS A 9 -7.73 -6.92 -10.88
N ARG A 10 -8.96 -6.96 -10.37
CA ARG A 10 -10.10 -7.60 -11.05
C ARG A 10 -10.51 -6.88 -12.34
N LEU A 11 -10.45 -5.54 -12.37
CA LEU A 11 -10.93 -4.74 -13.49
C LEU A 11 -9.87 -4.50 -14.57
N ARG A 12 -8.59 -4.41 -14.19
CA ARG A 12 -7.49 -3.93 -15.06
C ARG A 12 -6.27 -4.85 -15.06
N GLY A 13 -6.26 -5.91 -14.25
CA GLY A 13 -5.12 -6.81 -14.08
C GLY A 13 -4.13 -6.34 -13.01
N GLU A 14 -3.32 -7.27 -12.53
CA GLU A 14 -2.36 -7.06 -11.44
C GLU A 14 -1.28 -6.04 -11.78
N GLU A 15 -0.65 -6.15 -12.95
CA GLU A 15 0.43 -5.26 -13.37
C GLU A 15 -0.02 -3.80 -13.44
N TRP A 16 -1.24 -3.58 -13.92
CA TRP A 16 -1.85 -2.25 -13.96
C TRP A 16 -2.12 -1.74 -12.55
N ALA A 17 -2.71 -2.57 -11.69
CA ALA A 17 -3.00 -2.21 -10.30
C ALA A 17 -1.71 -1.85 -9.53
N VAL A 18 -0.64 -2.63 -9.70
CA VAL A 18 0.68 -2.38 -9.11
C VAL A 18 1.23 -1.03 -9.55
N ARG A 19 1.25 -0.73 -10.87
CA ARG A 19 1.71 0.57 -11.38
C ARG A 19 0.88 1.73 -10.87
N GLU A 20 -0.43 1.58 -10.82
CA GLU A 20 -1.32 2.65 -10.36
C GLU A 20 -1.13 2.94 -8.87
N PHE A 21 -1.00 1.91 -8.04
CA PHE A 21 -0.78 2.08 -6.60
C PHE A 21 0.60 2.64 -6.26
N ARG A 22 1.65 2.27 -7.00
CA ARG A 22 2.99 2.89 -6.86
C ARG A 22 2.93 4.41 -7.05
N GLN A 23 2.12 4.89 -7.98
CA GLN A 23 1.97 6.32 -8.26
C GLN A 23 1.08 7.00 -7.21
N ARG A 24 -0.04 6.37 -6.87
CA ARG A 24 -1.03 6.92 -5.93
C ARG A 24 -0.58 6.94 -4.47
N ILE A 25 0.44 6.16 -4.08
CA ILE A 25 0.88 6.14 -2.67
C ILE A 25 1.33 7.51 -2.16
N THR A 26 1.81 8.38 -3.05
CA THR A 26 2.16 9.76 -2.69
C THR A 26 0.93 10.56 -2.25
N TRP A 27 -0.23 10.31 -2.86
CA TRP A 27 -1.50 10.94 -2.50
C TRP A 27 -2.00 10.44 -1.15
N TYR A 28 -1.98 9.12 -0.93
CA TYR A 28 -2.31 8.50 0.36
C TYR A 28 -1.39 8.96 1.49
N GLY A 29 -0.11 9.21 1.18
CA GLY A 29 0.88 9.66 2.15
C GLY A 29 0.58 11.02 2.80
N LYS A 30 -0.30 11.85 2.21
CA LYS A 30 -0.74 13.12 2.81
C LYS A 30 -1.71 12.93 3.98
N HIS A 31 -2.42 11.80 4.05
CA HIS A 31 -3.47 11.57 5.04
C HIS A 31 -3.10 10.47 6.05
N LEU A 32 -2.03 9.70 5.78
CA LEU A 32 -1.67 8.54 6.60
C LEU A 32 -0.60 8.80 7.68
N GLY A 33 -0.13 10.03 7.88
CA GLY A 33 0.86 10.37 8.92
C GLY A 33 2.27 9.86 8.59
N PRO A 34 3.10 9.41 9.56
CA PRO A 34 4.49 8.97 9.35
C PRO A 34 4.55 7.66 8.54
N CYS A 35 4.25 7.77 7.25
CA CYS A 35 4.22 6.70 6.27
C CYS A 35 5.44 6.73 5.35
N ARG A 36 6.57 7.27 5.81
CA ARG A 36 7.78 7.35 4.97
C ARG A 36 8.19 5.95 4.51
N ASP A 37 8.19 4.99 5.43
CA ASP A 37 8.55 3.60 5.15
C ASP A 37 7.48 2.87 4.33
N LEU A 38 6.19 3.11 4.60
CA LEU A 38 5.11 2.56 3.76
C LEU A 38 5.24 3.08 2.31
N ARG A 39 5.48 4.37 2.12
CA ARG A 39 5.68 4.95 0.78
C ARG A 39 6.86 4.33 0.06
N GLN A 40 7.98 4.11 0.77
CA GLN A 40 9.16 3.48 0.21
C GLN A 40 8.87 2.04 -0.23
N ARG A 41 8.23 1.25 0.64
CA ARG A 41 7.85 -0.14 0.34
C ARG A 41 6.88 -0.23 -0.84
N MET A 42 5.85 0.62 -0.85
CA MET A 42 4.87 0.69 -1.93
C MET A 42 5.44 1.08 -3.29
N ARG A 43 6.52 1.89 -3.33
CA ARG A 43 7.18 2.22 -4.60
C ARG A 43 7.88 1.02 -5.24
N SER A 44 8.21 0.00 -4.45
CA SER A 44 8.98 -1.17 -4.89
C SER A 44 8.14 -2.42 -5.19
N ILE A 45 6.85 -2.45 -4.85
CA ILE A 45 5.99 -3.65 -5.02
C ILE A 45 5.91 -4.08 -6.47
N VAL A 46 6.21 -5.31 -6.86
CA VAL A 46 6.05 -5.81 -8.24
C VAL A 46 4.84 -6.71 -8.40
N SER A 47 4.26 -7.15 -7.29
CA SER A 47 3.16 -8.11 -7.24
C SER A 47 2.09 -7.74 -6.21
N ARG A 48 0.97 -8.46 -6.28
CA ARG A 48 -0.06 -8.46 -5.24
C ARG A 48 0.49 -8.89 -3.88
N ALA A 49 1.39 -9.88 -3.85
CA ALA A 49 1.98 -10.38 -2.61
C ALA A 49 2.83 -9.30 -1.91
N ASP A 50 3.59 -8.51 -2.68
CA ASP A 50 4.36 -7.38 -2.16
C ASP A 50 3.45 -6.29 -1.60
N PHE A 51 2.33 -6.02 -2.30
CA PHE A 51 1.32 -5.08 -1.84
C PHE A 51 0.78 -5.49 -0.46
N GLU A 52 0.34 -6.76 -0.32
CA GLU A 52 -0.18 -7.28 0.93
C GLU A 52 0.87 -7.27 2.05
N THR A 53 2.11 -7.64 1.74
CA THR A 53 3.21 -7.64 2.72
C THR A 53 3.45 -6.26 3.31
N ALA A 54 3.49 -5.24 2.46
CA ALA A 54 3.74 -3.88 2.91
C ALA A 54 2.51 -3.21 3.53
N LEU A 55 1.30 -3.63 3.18
CA LEU A 55 0.07 -3.25 3.89
C LEU A 55 0.01 -3.86 5.29
N SER A 56 0.30 -5.16 5.43
CA SER A 56 0.34 -5.85 6.73
C SER A 56 1.35 -5.18 7.67
N TRP A 57 2.57 -4.93 7.20
CA TRP A 57 3.59 -4.20 7.96
C TRP A 57 3.09 -2.83 8.46
N PHE A 58 2.36 -2.09 7.63
CA PHE A 58 1.81 -0.80 8.02
C PHE A 58 0.73 -0.91 9.08
N LEU A 59 -0.18 -1.88 8.95
CA LEU A 59 -1.23 -2.12 9.94
C LEU A 59 -0.63 -2.53 11.29
N GLU A 60 0.35 -3.42 11.30
CA GLU A 60 1.09 -3.81 12.50
C GLU A 60 1.78 -2.60 13.15
N SER A 61 2.45 -1.77 12.34
CA SER A 61 3.11 -0.56 12.82
C SER A 61 2.13 0.44 13.43
N ARG A 62 0.92 0.58 12.86
CA ARG A 62 -0.14 1.45 13.40
C ARG A 62 -0.69 0.95 14.72
N HIS A 63 -0.90 -0.37 14.83
CA HIS A 63 -1.32 -1.00 16.09
C HIS A 63 -0.26 -0.85 17.19
N ALA A 64 1.02 -0.91 16.85
CA ALA A 64 2.12 -0.68 17.79
C ALA A 64 2.12 0.77 18.31
N ILE A 65 1.84 1.75 17.45
CA ILE A 65 1.80 3.18 17.83
C ILE A 65 0.58 3.51 18.73
N GLN A 66 -0.56 2.82 18.58
CA GLN A 66 -1.75 3.04 19.41
C GLN A 66 -1.68 2.42 20.81
N ARG A 67 -0.69 1.56 21.09
CA ARG A 67 -0.49 0.91 22.39
C ARG A 67 0.67 1.50 23.20
N GLY A 68 1.34 2.53 22.70
CA GLY A 68 2.42 3.25 23.37
C GLY A 68 1.96 4.54 24.02
#